data_AF-A0A9P0QF31-F1
#
_entry.id   AF-A0A9P0QF31-F1
#
_cell.length_a   1.000
_cell.length_b   1.000
_cell.length_c   1.000
_cell.angle_alpha   90.00
_cell.angle_beta   90.00
_cell.angle_gamma   90.00
#
_symmetry.space_group_name_H-M   'P 1'
#
loop_
_entity.id
_entity.type
_entity.pdbx_description
1 polymer ?
#
loop_
_entity_poly.entity_id
_entity_poly.type
_entity_poly.pdbx_seq_one_letter_code
_entity_poly.pdbx_strand_id
1 'polypeptide(L)'
;MVECNFLTERPLGGSSVINYMIYMRGNKLDYDRWEAMGNPGWSYKDIFPYFLTAEDANITGYKDAGYHKKGGYLGVSDVTYRSRAAYAYVEAAQEAGHRFVDYNGRGQVGVR
;
A
#
# COMPACT_ATOMS: atom_id res chain seq x y z
N MET A 1 -9.62 30.30 -16.05
CA MET A 1 -8.63 29.21 -15.83
C MET A 1 -8.82 28.72 -14.41
N VAL A 2 -9.05 27.42 -14.22
CA VAL A 2 -9.03 26.81 -12.88
C VAL A 2 -7.56 26.50 -12.59
N GLU A 3 -7.00 27.15 -11.57
CA GLU A 3 -5.64 26.88 -11.09
C GLU A 3 -5.62 25.55 -10.33
N CYS A 4 -4.65 24.69 -10.65
CA CYS A 4 -4.46 23.42 -9.95
C CYS A 4 -3.54 23.66 -8.75
N ASN A 5 -4.10 23.58 -7.54
CA ASN A 5 -3.34 23.79 -6.31
C ASN A 5 -2.66 22.49 -5.87
N PHE A 6 -1.34 22.50 -5.75
CA PHE A 6 -0.57 21.44 -5.13
C PHE A 6 -0.32 21.76 -3.67
N LEU A 7 -0.99 21.03 -2.77
CA LEU A 7 -0.81 21.20 -1.32
C LEU A 7 0.53 20.58 -0.90
N THR A 8 1.49 21.43 -0.52
CA THR A 8 2.75 21.00 0.10
C THR A 8 2.86 21.65 1.47
N GLU A 9 2.90 20.83 2.52
CA GLU A 9 3.00 21.32 3.89
C GLU A 9 4.38 21.03 4.48
N ARG A 10 4.87 21.95 5.31
CA ARG A 10 6.18 21.88 5.97
C ARG A 10 6.15 21.72 7.50
N PRO A 11 5.17 21.02 8.14
CA PRO A 11 5.28 20.67 9.54
C PRO A 11 6.33 19.55 9.73
N LEU A 12 6.76 19.32 10.98
CA LEU A 12 7.54 18.14 11.33
C LEU A 12 6.70 16.89 11.00
N GLY A 13 7.19 16.06 10.06
CA GLY A 13 6.45 14.93 9.47
C GLY A 13 6.01 15.16 8.01
N GLY A 14 6.05 16.39 7.51
CA GLY A 14 5.72 16.72 6.11
C GLY A 14 4.32 16.30 5.71
N SER A 15 4.14 15.78 4.49
CA SER A 15 2.83 15.34 4.01
C SER A 15 2.24 14.13 4.76
N SER A 16 3.01 13.45 5.62
CA SER A 16 2.50 12.30 6.37
C SER A 16 1.43 12.67 7.41
N VAL A 17 1.38 13.93 7.86
CA VAL A 17 0.38 14.39 8.85
C VAL A 17 -0.96 14.83 8.26
N ILE A 18 -1.03 15.01 6.93
CA ILE A 18 -2.25 15.44 6.22
C ILE A 18 -2.72 14.43 5.17
N ASN A 19 -2.06 13.27 5.07
CA ASN A 19 -2.44 12.27 4.08
C ASN A 19 -3.76 11.58 4.47
N TYR A 20 -4.28 10.75 3.56
CA TYR A 20 -5.49 9.96 3.80
C TYR A 20 -5.25 8.68 4.62
N MET A 21 -4.08 8.55 5.27
CA MET A 21 -3.68 7.35 6.01
C MET A 21 -3.67 6.05 5.16
N ILE A 22 -3.61 6.18 3.83
CA ILE A 22 -3.58 5.04 2.92
C ILE A 22 -2.17 4.45 2.89
N TYR A 23 -2.05 3.19 3.30
CA TYR A 23 -0.81 2.42 3.23
C TYR A 23 -0.84 1.43 2.06
N MET A 24 -0.04 1.69 1.03
CA MET A 24 0.14 0.83 -0.14
C MET A 24 1.62 0.79 -0.54
N ARG A 25 2.09 -0.39 -0.96
CA ARG A 25 3.43 -0.59 -1.55
C ARG A 25 3.38 -0.38 -3.07
N GLY A 26 4.51 0.01 -3.65
CA GLY A 26 4.65 0.11 -5.11
C GLY A 26 4.59 -1.26 -5.80
N ASN A 27 4.32 -1.27 -7.10
CA ASN A 27 4.31 -2.51 -7.87
C ASN A 27 5.72 -3.04 -8.04
N LYS A 28 5.90 -4.36 -7.93
CA LYS A 28 7.18 -5.03 -8.19
C LYS A 28 7.82 -4.61 -9.52
N LEU A 29 7.02 -4.47 -10.57
CA LEU A 29 7.48 -4.07 -11.89
C LEU A 29 8.07 -2.66 -11.92
N ASP A 30 7.59 -1.73 -11.08
CA ASP A 30 8.11 -0.37 -11.05
C ASP A 30 9.55 -0.34 -10.53
N TYR A 31 9.83 -1.12 -9.47
CA TYR A 31 11.15 -1.25 -8.88
C TYR A 31 12.11 -2.04 -9.78
N ASP A 32 11.64 -3.14 -10.36
CA ASP A 32 12.45 -3.91 -11.33
C ASP A 32 12.79 -3.05 -12.56
N ARG A 33 11.88 -2.15 -12.98
CA ARG A 33 12.17 -1.13 -14.02
C ARG A 33 13.20 -0.11 -13.58
N TRP A 34 13.17 0.34 -12.32
CA TRP A 34 14.17 1.28 -11.80
C TRP A 34 15.57 0.69 -11.84
N GLU A 35 15.73 -0.59 -11.48
CA GLU A 35 16.99 -1.29 -11.64
C GLU A 35 17.42 -1.36 -13.12
N ALA A 36 16.49 -1.74 -14.01
CA ALA A 36 16.77 -1.81 -15.45
C ALA A 36 17.14 -0.45 -16.07
N MET A 37 16.71 0.67 -15.48
CA MET A 37 17.11 2.03 -15.87
C MET A 37 18.51 2.43 -15.37
N GLY A 38 19.27 1.52 -14.76
CA GLY A 38 20.62 1.77 -14.28
C GLY A 38 20.70 2.19 -12.82
N ASN A 39 19.74 1.79 -11.98
CA ASN A 39 19.78 1.99 -10.52
C ASN A 39 19.97 0.65 -9.78
N PRO A 40 21.20 0.11 -9.70
CA PRO A 40 21.45 -1.17 -9.01
C PRO A 40 20.96 -1.15 -7.57
N GLY A 41 20.36 -2.25 -7.12
CA GLY A 41 19.83 -2.37 -5.74
C GLY A 41 18.45 -1.75 -5.53
N TRP A 42 17.83 -1.19 -6.59
CA TRP A 42 16.43 -0.73 -6.56
C TRP A 42 15.46 -1.78 -7.09
N SER A 43 15.89 -3.02 -7.32
CA SER A 43 14.98 -4.11 -7.67
C SER A 43 13.97 -4.34 -6.54
N TYR A 44 12.80 -4.90 -6.86
CA TYR A 44 11.82 -5.22 -5.81
C TYR A 44 12.39 -6.19 -4.78
N LYS A 45 13.27 -7.12 -5.21
CA LYS A 45 13.89 -8.09 -4.33
C LYS A 45 14.77 -7.42 -3.27
N ASP A 46 15.49 -6.38 -3.65
CA ASP A 46 16.44 -5.70 -2.76
C ASP A 46 15.72 -4.78 -1.77
N ILE A 47 14.64 -4.12 -2.20
CA ILE A 47 13.88 -3.20 -1.33
C ILE A 47 12.85 -3.92 -0.44
N PHE A 48 12.35 -5.09 -0.84
CA PHE A 48 11.26 -5.78 -0.13
C PHE A 48 11.56 -6.04 1.37
N PRO A 49 12.77 -6.44 1.78
CA PRO A 49 13.14 -6.55 3.18
C PRO A 49 13.01 -5.25 3.98
N TYR A 50 13.18 -4.09 3.33
CA TYR A 50 13.02 -2.79 3.99
C TYR A 50 11.54 -2.49 4.27
N PHE A 51 10.63 -2.84 3.36
CA PHE A 51 9.19 -2.73 3.63
C PHE A 51 8.76 -3.56 4.83
N LEU A 52 9.23 -4.82 4.89
CA LEU A 52 8.97 -5.70 6.03
C LEU A 52 9.56 -5.15 7.33
N THR A 53 10.76 -4.54 7.29
CA THR A 53 11.39 -4.00 8.50
C THR A 53 10.73 -2.71 8.98
N ALA A 54 10.18 -1.91 8.06
CA ALA A 54 9.55 -0.64 8.39
C ALA A 54 8.17 -0.82 9.07
N GLU A 55 7.38 -1.80 8.65
CA GLU A 55 5.99 -1.96 9.10
C GLU A 55 5.83 -2.76 10.40
N ASP A 56 4.80 -2.41 11.15
CA ASP A 56 4.20 -3.23 12.19
C ASP A 56 2.76 -3.58 11.80
N ALA A 57 2.62 -4.73 11.15
CA ALA A 57 1.39 -5.21 10.54
C ALA A 57 0.36 -5.71 11.59
N ASN A 58 -0.56 -4.83 12.02
CA ASN A 58 -1.69 -5.12 12.91
C ASN A 58 -3.00 -5.25 12.14
N ILE A 59 -2.99 -6.17 11.20
CA ILE A 59 -3.95 -6.25 10.11
C ILE A 59 -4.54 -7.67 10.04
N THR A 60 -5.82 -7.80 9.70
CA THR A 60 -6.60 -9.05 9.73
C THR A 60 -6.68 -9.73 8.34
N GLY A 61 -6.76 -11.06 8.32
CA GLY A 61 -7.10 -11.80 7.09
C GLY A 61 -6.00 -11.94 6.02
N TYR A 62 -4.72 -11.76 6.39
CA TYR A 62 -3.58 -11.91 5.47
C TYR A 62 -3.29 -13.38 5.22
N LYS A 63 -3.33 -13.77 3.94
CA LYS A 63 -3.16 -15.17 3.51
C LYS A 63 -1.76 -15.46 2.96
N ASP A 64 -1.04 -14.43 2.54
CA ASP A 64 0.28 -14.56 1.92
C ASP A 64 1.38 -14.54 3.00
N ALA A 65 1.84 -15.72 3.38
CA ALA A 65 2.93 -15.87 4.35
C ALA A 65 4.22 -15.16 3.87
N GLY A 66 4.84 -14.39 4.76
CA GLY A 66 6.10 -13.70 4.48
C GLY A 66 5.98 -12.34 3.79
N TYR A 67 4.76 -11.89 3.45
CA TYR A 67 4.53 -10.56 2.88
C TYR A 67 4.32 -9.46 3.92
N HIS A 68 4.15 -9.84 5.18
CA HIS A 68 3.96 -8.90 6.28
C HIS A 68 4.85 -9.25 7.47
N LYS A 69 5.27 -8.23 8.22
CA LYS A 69 6.05 -8.40 9.44
C LYS A 69 5.51 -7.52 10.57
N LYS A 70 5.69 -8.00 11.81
CA LYS A 70 5.41 -7.25 13.04
C LYS A 70 6.70 -6.75 13.68
N GLY A 71 6.59 -5.67 14.45
CA GLY A 71 7.69 -5.08 15.21
C GLY A 71 8.53 -4.04 14.47
N GLY A 72 8.04 -3.51 13.34
CA GLY A 72 8.60 -2.31 12.73
C GLY A 72 8.16 -1.02 13.43
N TYR A 73 8.58 0.13 12.88
CA TYR A 73 8.32 1.44 13.47
C TYR A 73 6.98 2.05 13.01
N LEU A 74 6.44 1.59 11.88
CA LEU A 74 5.21 2.12 11.29
C LEU A 74 4.04 1.20 11.59
N GLY A 75 3.18 1.58 12.55
CA GLY A 75 1.95 0.86 12.83
C GLY A 75 0.99 0.91 11.64
N VAL A 76 0.68 -0.25 11.07
CA VAL A 76 -0.30 -0.40 9.99
C VAL A 76 -1.45 -1.25 10.54
N SER A 77 -2.69 -0.78 10.40
CA SER A 77 -3.87 -1.48 10.90
C SER A 77 -5.06 -1.38 9.95
N ASP A 78 -6.03 -2.26 10.13
CA ASP A 78 -7.31 -2.16 9.44
C ASP A 78 -8.10 -0.94 9.90
N VAL A 79 -8.84 -0.32 8.98
CA VAL A 79 -9.80 0.73 9.32
C VAL A 79 -10.87 0.15 10.24
N THR A 80 -11.13 0.82 11.36
CA THR A 80 -12.09 0.39 12.38
C THR A 80 -13.54 0.55 11.94
N TYR A 81 -13.83 1.53 11.08
CA TYR A 81 -15.15 1.80 10.54
C TYR A 81 -15.17 1.67 9.02
N ARG A 82 -16.13 0.91 8.50
CA ARG A 82 -16.42 0.80 7.06
C ARG A 82 -17.90 1.15 6.84
N SER A 83 -18.15 2.07 5.90
CA SER A 83 -19.51 2.44 5.53
C SER A 83 -20.18 1.35 4.69
N ARG A 84 -21.51 1.37 4.60
CA ARG A 84 -22.26 0.45 3.71
C ARG A 84 -21.85 0.58 2.24
N ALA A 85 -21.48 1.79 1.81
CA ALA A 85 -20.99 2.05 0.47
C ALA A 85 -19.65 1.36 0.20
N ALA A 86 -18.76 1.28 1.19
CA ALA A 86 -17.49 0.57 1.06
C ALA A 86 -17.72 -0.93 0.82
N TYR A 87 -18.63 -1.56 1.57
CA TYR A 87 -18.99 -2.97 1.34
C TYR A 87 -19.60 -3.18 -0.04
N ALA A 88 -20.58 -2.35 -0.44
CA ALA A 88 -21.20 -2.42 -1.75
C ALA A 88 -20.20 -2.23 -2.89
N TYR A 89 -19.19 -1.37 -2.72
CA TYR A 89 -18.11 -1.20 -3.69
C TYR A 89 -17.27 -2.47 -3.86
N VAL A 90 -16.88 -3.11 -2.76
CA VAL A 90 -16.11 -4.36 -2.80
C VAL A 90 -16.92 -5.46 -3.46
N GLU A 91 -18.20 -5.63 -3.10
CA GLU A 91 -19.10 -6.61 -3.70
C GLU A 91 -19.26 -6.39 -5.22
N ALA A 92 -19.55 -5.15 -5.64
CA ALA A 92 -19.69 -4.82 -7.06
C ALA A 92 -18.38 -5.04 -7.85
N ALA A 93 -17.23 -4.75 -7.25
CA ALA A 93 -15.93 -5.03 -7.87
C ALA A 93 -15.70 -6.54 -8.03
N GLN A 94 -16.14 -7.36 -7.05
CA GLN A 94 -16.08 -8.82 -7.17
C GLN A 94 -17.00 -9.35 -8.26
N GLU A 95 -18.21 -8.81 -8.40
CA GLU A 95 -19.13 -9.13 -9.50
C GLU A 95 -18.55 -8.75 -10.87
N ALA A 96 -17.80 -7.65 -10.95
CA ALA A 96 -17.06 -7.24 -12.15
C ALA A 96 -15.82 -8.11 -12.44
N GLY A 97 -15.54 -9.13 -11.62
CA GLY A 97 -14.45 -10.08 -11.81
C GLY A 97 -13.15 -9.73 -11.08
N HIS A 98 -13.11 -8.68 -10.26
CA HIS A 98 -11.94 -8.36 -9.44
C HIS A 98 -11.89 -9.26 -8.20
N ARG A 99 -10.79 -10.01 -8.07
CA ARG A 99 -10.60 -10.89 -6.92
C ARG A 99 -10.38 -10.07 -5.65
N PHE A 100 -10.91 -10.58 -4.53
CA PHE A 100 -10.56 -10.07 -3.21
C PHE A 100 -9.12 -10.47 -2.87
N VAL A 101 -8.22 -9.49 -2.75
CA VAL A 101 -6.78 -9.75 -2.57
C VAL A 101 -6.17 -8.80 -1.54
N ASP A 102 -5.06 -9.23 -0.96
CA ASP A 102 -4.18 -8.30 -0.29
C ASP A 102 -3.26 -7.62 -1.31
N TYR A 103 -3.53 -6.35 -1.59
CA TYR A 103 -2.76 -5.59 -2.59
C TYR A 103 -1.29 -5.38 -2.20
N ASN A 104 -0.92 -5.53 -0.91
CA ASN A 104 0.46 -5.51 -0.44
C ASN A 104 1.11 -6.91 -0.38
N GLY A 105 0.35 -7.95 -0.73
CA GLY A 105 0.74 -9.35 -0.74
C GLY A 105 1.33 -9.78 -2.10
N ARG A 106 1.14 -11.06 -2.45
CA ARG A 106 1.68 -11.62 -3.69
C ARG A 106 1.06 -11.02 -4.95
N GLY A 107 -0.23 -10.68 -4.88
CA GLY A 107 -0.99 -10.16 -6.01
C GLY A 107 -1.56 -8.78 -5.72
N GLN A 108 -1.08 -7.77 -6.45
CA GLN A 108 -1.54 -6.39 -6.26
C GLN A 108 -2.87 -6.07 -6.95
N VAL A 109 -3.25 -6.83 -7.97
CA VAL A 109 -4.45 -6.57 -8.78
C VAL A 109 -5.67 -7.23 -8.15
N GLY A 110 -6.59 -6.40 -7.64
CA GLY A 110 -7.88 -6.82 -7.11
C GLY A 110 -8.51 -5.74 -6.23
N VAL A 111 -9.37 -6.16 -5.30
CA VAL A 111 -10.13 -5.28 -4.40
C VAL A 111 -10.01 -5.76 -2.94
N ARG A 112 -10.17 -4.85 -1.98
CA ARG A 112 -10.20 -5.15 -0.55
C ARG A 112 -11.04 -4.15 0.23
#